data_AF-A0A383CHG7-F1
#
_entry.id   AF-A0A383CHG7-F1
#
_cell.length_a   1.000
_cell.length_b   1.000
_cell.length_c   1.000
_cell.angle_alpha   90.00
_cell.angle_beta   90.00
_cell.angle_gamma   90.00
#
_symmetry.space_group_name_H-M   'P 1'
#
loop_
_entity.id
_entity.type
_entity.pdbx_description
1 polymer ?
#
loop_
_entity_poly.entity_id
_entity_poly.type
_entity_poly.pdbx_seq_one_letter_code
_entity_poly.pdbx_strand_id
1 'polypeptide(L)'
;MVNGHVDMFTKVNRSYLQANKAAKVFVTAHIDVKSSMPARTLTCFLIDTSGSMSGRPVHYAKEAVKAGIDSLSSTDFISVISFSNKSRIVIPTTQVVNKHSLMVAVDRLSAGGSTRMYSALETAGNEITRVYQPGIVPQIVLLTDGAPTDGVPVSQYVDAASHFFVNGGISFSAVGTQQ
;
A
#
# COMPACT_ATOMS: atom_id res chain seq x y z
N MET A 1 -12.91 -13.62 -17.76
CA MET A 1 -12.10 -12.61 -18.49
C MET A 1 -12.79 -11.27 -18.30
N VAL A 2 -12.17 -10.30 -17.65
CA VAL A 2 -12.76 -8.96 -17.51
C VAL A 2 -11.71 -7.97 -18.01
N ASN A 3 -11.88 -7.51 -19.25
CA ASN A 3 -11.01 -6.54 -19.90
C ASN A 3 -11.49 -5.14 -19.53
N GLY A 4 -10.70 -4.40 -18.74
CA GLY A 4 -10.77 -2.95 -18.77
C GLY A 4 -10.22 -2.46 -20.11
N HIS A 5 -10.88 -1.49 -20.74
CA HIS A 5 -10.33 -0.82 -21.91
C HIS A 5 -9.43 0.31 -21.45
N VAL A 6 -8.12 0.11 -21.58
CA VAL A 6 -7.09 1.12 -21.31
C VAL A 6 -6.40 1.47 -22.61
N ASP A 7 -6.50 2.73 -23.02
CA ASP A 7 -5.68 3.26 -24.11
C ASP A 7 -4.43 3.89 -23.50
N MET A 8 -3.24 3.50 -23.99
CA MET A 8 -1.97 4.08 -23.58
C MET A 8 -1.31 4.74 -24.78
N PHE A 9 -1.16 6.05 -24.73
CA PHE A 9 -0.42 6.83 -25.72
C PHE A 9 0.94 7.17 -25.14
N THR A 10 2.01 6.73 -25.78
CA THR A 10 3.36 7.12 -25.40
C THR A 10 3.98 8.00 -26.47
N LYS A 11 4.69 9.05 -26.04
CA LYS A 11 5.46 9.91 -26.91
C LYS A 11 6.84 10.10 -26.34
N VAL A 12 7.84 9.83 -27.16
CA VAL A 12 9.24 10.08 -26.83
C VAL A 12 9.59 11.49 -27.30
N ASN A 13 10.34 12.25 -26.49
CA ASN A 13 10.68 13.64 -26.79
C ASN A 13 11.59 13.82 -28.01
N ARG A 14 12.20 12.73 -28.52
CA ARG A 14 13.06 12.71 -29.71
C ARG A 14 13.11 11.32 -30.32
N SER A 15 13.08 11.25 -31.65
CA SER A 15 13.05 9.99 -32.41
C SER A 15 14.44 9.45 -32.78
N TYR A 16 15.51 10.21 -32.50
CA TYR A 16 16.88 9.87 -32.87
C TYR A 16 17.86 10.22 -31.75
N LEU A 17 18.89 9.39 -31.59
CA LEU A 17 19.99 9.58 -30.64
C LEU A 17 21.31 9.66 -31.41
N GLN A 18 22.25 10.47 -30.93
CA GLN A 18 23.59 10.50 -31.50
C GLN A 18 24.33 9.21 -31.13
N ALA A 19 24.94 8.57 -32.13
CA ALA A 19 25.76 7.39 -31.91
C ALA A 19 26.90 7.69 -30.92
N ASN A 20 27.18 6.74 -30.02
CA ASN A 20 28.27 6.80 -29.04
C ASN A 20 28.22 7.99 -28.06
N LYS A 21 27.05 8.58 -27.80
CA LYS A 21 26.88 9.58 -26.74
C LYS A 21 25.76 9.20 -25.77
N ALA A 22 26.05 9.32 -24.48
CA ALA A 22 25.05 9.22 -23.44
C ALA A 22 24.01 10.34 -23.59
N ALA A 23 22.73 10.02 -23.46
CA ALA A 23 21.67 10.99 -23.70
C ALA A 23 20.43 10.68 -22.84
N LYS A 24 19.81 11.71 -22.25
CA LYS A 24 18.56 11.57 -21.47
C LYS A 24 17.32 11.69 -22.36
N VAL A 25 16.50 10.65 -22.38
CA VAL A 25 15.24 10.59 -23.14
C VAL A 25 14.08 10.80 -22.17
N PHE A 26 13.09 11.57 -22.59
CA PHE A 26 11.85 11.76 -21.83
C PHE A 26 10.72 11.06 -22.57
N VAL A 27 9.90 10.32 -21.82
CA VAL A 27 8.69 9.66 -22.33
C VAL A 27 7.50 10.28 -21.62
N THR A 28 6.55 10.78 -22.40
CA THR A 28 5.22 11.16 -21.91
C THR A 28 4.29 10.00 -22.16
N ALA A 29 3.57 9.54 -21.13
CA ALA A 29 2.51 8.56 -21.25
C ALA A 29 1.17 9.21 -20.88
N HIS A 30 0.17 9.11 -21.75
CA HIS A 30 -1.23 9.41 -21.44
C HIS A 30 -1.98 8.09 -21.36
N ILE A 31 -2.70 7.88 -20.27
CA ILE A 31 -3.45 6.65 -20.00
C ILE A 31 -4.92 7.04 -19.85
N ASP A 32 -5.74 6.61 -20.82
CA ASP A 32 -7.19 6.82 -20.81
C ASP A 32 -7.90 5.53 -20.44
N VAL A 33 -8.68 5.54 -19.35
CA VAL A 33 -9.49 4.40 -18.92
C VAL A 33 -10.92 4.60 -19.43
N LYS A 34 -11.31 3.84 -20.46
CA LYS A 34 -12.58 4.01 -21.22
C LYS A 34 -13.79 3.36 -20.55
N SER A 35 -13.58 2.31 -19.76
CA SER A 35 -14.60 1.72 -18.90
C SER A 35 -13.97 1.16 -17.63
N SER A 36 -14.55 1.53 -16.49
CA SER A 36 -14.20 0.99 -15.17
C SER A 36 -15.44 0.28 -14.65
N MET A 37 -15.44 -1.05 -14.64
CA MET A 37 -16.32 -1.76 -13.72
C MET A 37 -15.81 -1.51 -12.31
N PRO A 38 -16.68 -1.40 -11.29
CA PRO A 38 -16.23 -1.25 -9.91
C PRO A 38 -15.35 -2.45 -9.56
N ALA A 39 -14.04 -2.22 -9.55
CA ALA A 39 -13.10 -3.24 -9.14
C ALA A 39 -13.23 -3.37 -7.63
N ARG A 40 -13.34 -4.61 -7.14
CA ARG A 40 -13.29 -4.87 -5.71
C ARG A 40 -11.91 -4.44 -5.25
N THR A 41 -11.84 -3.62 -4.23
CA THR A 41 -10.56 -3.15 -3.71
C THR A 41 -10.10 -4.10 -2.61
N LEU A 42 -8.80 -4.39 -2.57
CA LEU A 42 -8.15 -5.01 -1.42
C LEU A 42 -7.23 -3.98 -0.79
N THR A 43 -7.60 -3.47 0.38
CA THR A 43 -6.81 -2.45 1.09
C THR A 43 -6.04 -3.07 2.24
N CYS A 44 -4.72 -3.06 2.17
CA CYS A 44 -3.84 -3.51 3.23
C CYS A 44 -3.27 -2.30 3.98
N PHE A 45 -3.68 -2.12 5.24
CA PHE A 45 -3.12 -1.06 6.10
C PHE A 45 -1.88 -1.58 6.82
N LEU A 46 -0.75 -0.92 6.58
CA LEU A 46 0.48 -1.08 7.36
C LEU A 46 0.56 0.05 8.38
N ILE A 47 0.51 -0.29 9.66
CA ILE A 47 0.47 0.68 10.76
C ILE A 47 1.76 0.58 11.55
N ASP A 48 2.51 1.67 11.59
CA ASP A 48 3.65 1.81 12.48
C ASP A 48 3.16 1.87 13.94
N THR A 49 3.73 1.02 14.77
CA THR A 49 3.47 0.93 16.21
C THR A 49 4.76 1.06 17.01
N SER A 50 5.78 1.71 16.45
CA SER A 50 7.02 2.01 17.14
C SER A 50 6.83 3.01 18.29
N GLY A 51 7.88 3.20 19.10
CA GLY A 51 7.85 4.07 20.26
C GLY A 51 7.50 5.53 19.94
N SER A 52 7.92 6.05 18.77
CA SER A 52 7.57 7.41 18.31
C SER A 52 6.06 7.57 18.13
N MET A 53 5.38 6.50 17.70
CA MET A 53 3.94 6.48 17.51
C MET A 53 3.13 6.56 18.82
N SER A 54 3.78 6.54 19.99
CA SER A 54 3.10 6.58 21.29
C SER A 54 2.30 7.87 21.51
N GLY A 55 1.14 7.75 22.16
CA GLY A 55 0.26 8.88 22.45
C GLY A 55 -0.64 9.23 21.25
N ARG A 56 -0.54 10.46 20.75
CA ARG A 56 -1.43 10.98 19.69
C ARG A 56 -1.24 10.34 18.31
N PRO A 57 -0.01 10.04 17.82
CA PRO A 57 0.18 9.51 16.47
C PRO A 57 -0.53 8.16 16.23
N VAL A 58 -0.40 7.19 17.15
CA VAL A 58 -1.12 5.91 17.05
C VAL A 58 -2.63 6.09 17.14
N HIS A 59 -3.11 7.08 17.92
CA HIS A 59 -4.53 7.41 17.95
C HIS A 59 -5.01 7.91 16.58
N TYR A 60 -4.30 8.84 15.95
CA TYR A 60 -4.64 9.32 14.61
C TYR A 60 -4.53 8.22 13.54
N ALA A 61 -3.54 7.34 13.64
CA ALA A 61 -3.42 6.18 12.75
C ALA A 61 -4.62 5.24 12.89
N LYS A 62 -5.09 4.96 14.11
CA LYS A 62 -6.32 4.19 14.34
C LYS A 62 -7.53 4.86 13.71
N GLU A 63 -7.72 6.17 13.92
CA GLU A 63 -8.85 6.91 13.35
C GLU A 63 -8.81 6.94 11.81
N ALA A 64 -7.62 7.09 11.21
CA ALA A 64 -7.44 7.02 9.76
C ALA A 64 -7.83 5.64 9.20
N VAL A 65 -7.44 4.56 9.88
CA VAL A 65 -7.82 3.18 9.49
C VAL A 65 -9.31 2.95 9.66
N LYS A 66 -9.93 3.46 10.73
CA LYS A 66 -11.38 3.36 10.92
C LYS A 66 -12.15 4.12 9.83
N ALA A 67 -11.72 5.32 9.46
CA ALA A 67 -12.29 6.05 8.35
C ALA A 67 -12.12 5.29 7.02
N GLY A 68 -10.97 4.63 6.83
CA GLY A 68 -10.73 3.71 5.72
C GLY A 68 -11.69 2.51 5.73
N ILE A 69 -11.90 1.86 6.88
CA ILE A 69 -12.87 0.75 7.02
C ILE A 69 -14.28 1.23 6.66
N ASP A 70 -14.65 2.45 7.08
CA ASP A 70 -15.98 2.99 6.84
C ASP A 70 -16.23 3.33 5.37
N SER A 71 -15.21 3.75 4.62
CA SER A 71 -15.33 4.04 3.18
C SER A 71 -15.40 2.79 2.29
N LEU A 72 -14.96 1.62 2.78
CA LEU A 72 -14.98 0.37 2.02
C LEU A 72 -16.40 -0.21 1.87
N SER A 73 -16.68 -0.81 0.71
CA SER A 73 -17.92 -1.54 0.44
C SER A 73 -17.89 -2.94 1.04
N SER A 74 -19.05 -3.58 1.21
CA SER A 74 -19.11 -4.97 1.71
C SER A 74 -18.50 -6.00 0.75
N THR A 75 -18.26 -5.62 -0.51
CA THR A 75 -17.58 -6.47 -1.49
C THR A 75 -16.07 -6.34 -1.46
N ASP A 76 -15.54 -5.31 -0.81
CA ASP A 76 -14.09 -5.09 -0.70
C ASP A 76 -13.45 -6.01 0.33
N PHE A 77 -12.13 -6.10 0.24
CA PHE A 77 -11.29 -6.82 1.18
C PHE A 77 -10.39 -5.86 1.95
N ILE A 78 -10.06 -6.25 3.17
CA ILE A 78 -9.15 -5.53 4.05
C ILE A 78 -8.18 -6.47 4.73
N SER A 79 -6.95 -5.99 4.91
CA SER A 79 -5.98 -6.55 5.85
C SER A 79 -5.40 -5.41 6.69
N VAL A 80 -5.08 -5.68 7.95
CA VAL A 80 -4.41 -4.71 8.83
C VAL A 80 -3.22 -5.39 9.48
N ILE A 81 -2.05 -4.82 9.28
CA ILE A 81 -0.77 -5.31 9.80
C ILE A 81 -0.15 -4.17 10.59
N SER A 82 0.12 -4.41 11.86
CA SER A 82 0.94 -3.50 12.67
C SER A 82 2.40 -3.92 12.58
N PHE A 83 3.32 -2.96 12.60
CA PHE A 83 4.74 -3.25 12.68
C PHE A 83 5.45 -2.35 13.70
N SER A 84 6.36 -2.96 14.45
CA SER A 84 7.36 -2.26 15.25
C SER A 84 8.65 -3.08 15.24
N ASN A 85 8.95 -3.82 16.30
CA ASN A 85 10.06 -4.79 16.34
C ASN A 85 9.79 -6.04 15.51
N LYS A 86 8.52 -6.36 15.25
CA LYS A 86 8.05 -7.46 14.41
C LYS A 86 6.77 -7.00 13.70
N SER A 87 6.48 -7.58 12.54
CA SER A 87 5.16 -7.46 11.93
C SER A 87 4.16 -8.37 12.67
N ARG A 88 2.91 -7.91 12.79
CA ARG A 88 1.80 -8.68 13.35
C ARG A 88 0.56 -8.43 12.51
N ILE A 89 -0.10 -9.51 12.11
CA ILE A 89 -1.42 -9.45 11.48
C ILE A 89 -2.44 -9.15 12.58
N VAL A 90 -3.12 -8.01 12.44
CA VAL A 90 -4.17 -7.52 13.35
C VAL A 90 -5.53 -7.98 12.83
N ILE A 91 -5.71 -7.83 11.52
CA ILE A 91 -6.87 -8.33 10.76
C ILE A 91 -6.29 -9.11 9.58
N PRO A 92 -6.50 -10.44 9.50
CA PRO A 92 -6.12 -11.21 8.32
C PRO A 92 -6.96 -10.77 7.13
N THR A 93 -6.46 -10.99 5.91
CA THR A 93 -7.19 -10.61 4.70
C THR A 93 -8.60 -11.21 4.69
N THR A 94 -9.61 -10.34 4.79
CA THR A 94 -11.01 -10.71 4.90
C THR A 94 -11.92 -9.73 4.19
N GLN A 95 -13.13 -10.16 3.84
CA GLN A 95 -14.13 -9.30 3.22
C GLN A 95 -14.77 -8.37 4.26
N VAL A 96 -15.12 -7.14 3.88
CA VAL A 96 -15.65 -6.10 4.78
C VAL A 96 -17.13 -6.33 5.10
N VAL A 97 -17.46 -7.48 5.70
CA VAL A 97 -18.85 -7.84 6.04
C VAL A 97 -19.27 -7.33 7.42
N ASN A 98 -18.32 -7.16 8.35
CA ASN A 98 -18.59 -6.70 9.71
C ASN A 98 -17.62 -5.57 10.11
N LYS A 99 -17.92 -4.35 9.66
CA LYS A 99 -17.11 -3.15 9.93
C LYS A 99 -16.87 -2.92 11.42
N HIS A 100 -17.88 -3.16 12.25
CA HIS A 100 -17.76 -2.98 13.70
C HIS A 100 -16.67 -3.88 14.32
N SER A 101 -16.64 -5.17 13.94
CA SER A 101 -15.61 -6.09 14.44
C SER A 101 -14.19 -5.69 14.01
N LEU A 102 -14.06 -5.12 12.81
CA LEU A 102 -12.79 -4.62 12.29
C LEU A 102 -12.32 -3.38 13.06
N MET A 103 -13.23 -2.44 13.34
CA MET A 103 -12.92 -1.25 14.14
C MET A 103 -12.47 -1.63 15.56
N VAL A 104 -13.13 -2.60 16.20
CA VAL A 104 -12.74 -3.11 17.53
C VAL A 104 -11.35 -3.76 17.49
N ALA A 105 -10.99 -4.46 16.42
CA ALA A 105 -9.64 -5.02 16.28
C ALA A 105 -8.57 -3.92 16.17
N VAL A 106 -8.85 -2.84 15.45
CA VAL A 106 -7.96 -1.66 15.33
C VAL A 106 -7.78 -0.95 16.66
N ASP A 107 -8.85 -0.84 17.47
CA ASP A 107 -8.78 -0.20 18.79
C ASP A 107 -7.81 -0.87 19.76
N ARG A 108 -7.57 -2.18 19.59
CA ARG A 108 -6.64 -2.96 20.41
C ARG A 108 -5.16 -2.72 20.10
N LEU A 109 -4.84 -1.93 19.07
CA LEU A 109 -3.46 -1.58 18.76
C LEU A 109 -2.83 -0.75 19.87
N SER A 110 -1.56 -1.00 20.16
CA SER A 110 -0.78 -0.24 21.13
C SER A 110 0.61 0.01 20.55
N ALA A 111 1.12 1.22 20.71
CA ALA A 111 2.47 1.58 20.29
C ALA A 111 3.53 1.12 21.32
N GLY A 112 4.69 0.70 20.83
CA GLY A 112 5.87 0.28 21.58
C GLY A 112 6.89 -0.47 20.70
N GLY A 113 8.18 -0.24 20.96
CA GLY A 113 9.30 -0.90 20.26
C GLY A 113 10.00 -0.03 19.19
N SER A 114 10.88 -0.62 18.39
CA SER A 114 11.59 0.02 17.27
C SER A 114 10.78 -0.09 15.96
N THR A 115 11.32 0.34 14.80
CA THR A 115 10.61 0.36 13.50
C THR A 115 11.27 -0.57 12.47
N ARG A 116 10.70 -1.76 12.21
CA ARG A 116 11.16 -2.74 11.20
C ARG A 116 10.15 -2.90 10.07
N MET A 117 10.23 -2.00 9.09
CA MET A 117 9.24 -1.84 8.02
C MET A 117 9.36 -2.95 6.96
N TYR A 118 10.55 -3.47 6.69
CA TYR A 118 10.75 -4.51 5.66
C TYR A 118 9.88 -5.77 5.90
N SER A 119 9.85 -6.26 7.15
CA SER A 119 9.04 -7.43 7.53
C SER A 119 7.53 -7.22 7.34
N ALA A 120 7.07 -5.97 7.45
CA ALA A 120 5.68 -5.61 7.25
C ALA A 120 5.28 -5.70 5.77
N LEU A 121 6.16 -5.26 4.87
CA LEU A 121 5.96 -5.34 3.42
C LEU A 121 5.90 -6.78 2.94
N GLU A 122 6.78 -7.66 3.42
CA GLU A 122 6.74 -9.09 3.11
C GLU A 122 5.43 -9.73 3.62
N THR A 123 5.02 -9.40 4.84
CA THR A 123 3.75 -9.89 5.42
C THR A 123 2.55 -9.41 4.58
N ALA A 124 2.55 -8.15 4.13
CA ALA A 124 1.51 -7.60 3.27
C ALA A 124 1.45 -8.30 1.91
N GLY A 125 2.60 -8.54 1.27
CA GLY A 125 2.65 -9.29 0.02
C GLY A 125 2.03 -10.68 0.15
N ASN A 126 2.33 -11.38 1.25
CA ASN A 126 1.74 -12.69 1.55
C ASN A 126 0.22 -12.60 1.79
N GLU A 127 -0.25 -11.60 2.54
CA GLU A 127 -1.68 -11.41 2.81
C GLU A 127 -2.46 -11.01 1.56
N ILE A 128 -1.86 -10.25 0.65
CA ILE A 128 -2.46 -9.81 -0.61
C ILE A 128 -2.62 -10.98 -1.58
N THR A 129 -1.57 -11.79 -1.74
CA THR A 129 -1.56 -12.91 -2.68
C THR A 129 -2.58 -14.01 -2.34
N ARG A 130 -3.03 -14.12 -1.08
CA ARG A 130 -4.06 -15.09 -0.65
C ARG A 130 -5.40 -14.95 -1.37
N VAL A 131 -5.79 -13.72 -1.71
CA VAL A 131 -7.10 -13.44 -2.33
C VAL A 131 -6.96 -12.80 -3.70
N TYR A 132 -5.74 -12.61 -4.20
CA TYR A 132 -5.50 -11.96 -5.47
C TYR A 132 -6.11 -12.77 -6.62
N GLN A 133 -7.04 -12.14 -7.34
CA GLN A 133 -7.68 -12.68 -8.53
C GLN A 133 -8.00 -11.53 -9.50
N PRO A 134 -8.15 -11.81 -10.80
CA PRO A 134 -8.55 -10.80 -11.78
C PRO A 134 -9.81 -10.05 -11.35
N GLY A 135 -9.76 -8.72 -11.36
CA GLY A 135 -10.87 -7.85 -10.91
C GLY A 135 -10.78 -7.38 -9.45
N ILE A 136 -9.75 -7.80 -8.71
CA ILE A 136 -9.38 -7.18 -7.42
C ILE A 136 -8.20 -6.24 -7.63
N VAL A 137 -8.31 -5.01 -7.13
CA VAL A 137 -7.23 -4.02 -7.15
C VAL A 137 -6.59 -3.96 -5.75
N PRO A 138 -5.38 -4.52 -5.57
CA PRO A 138 -4.69 -4.45 -4.31
C PRO A 138 -4.00 -3.09 -4.10
N GLN A 139 -4.09 -2.56 -2.89
CA GLN A 139 -3.35 -1.37 -2.48
C GLN A 139 -2.81 -1.53 -1.05
N ILE A 140 -1.65 -0.94 -0.80
CA ILE A 140 -1.01 -0.85 0.51
C ILE A 140 -1.05 0.61 0.96
N VAL A 141 -1.63 0.84 2.13
CA VAL A 141 -1.66 2.14 2.81
C VAL A 141 -0.75 2.07 4.02
N LEU A 142 0.33 2.83 4.00
CA LEU A 142 1.32 2.91 5.07
C LEU A 142 1.07 4.14 5.94
N LEU A 143 0.95 3.93 7.24
CA LEU A 143 0.80 4.96 8.26
C LEU A 143 2.01 4.93 9.19
N THR A 144 2.82 5.98 9.19
CA THR A 144 4.03 6.11 10.03
C THR A 144 4.31 7.58 10.34
N ASP A 145 4.98 7.87 11.45
CA ASP A 145 5.35 9.23 11.88
C ASP A 145 6.81 9.61 11.58
N GLY A 146 7.60 8.68 11.01
CA GLY A 146 9.03 8.87 10.82
C GLY A 146 9.66 7.98 9.73
N ALA A 147 10.97 8.12 9.58
CA ALA A 147 11.76 7.30 8.66
C ALA A 147 12.02 5.89 9.26
N PRO A 148 12.17 4.84 8.42
CA PRO A 148 12.54 3.52 8.90
C PRO A 148 13.88 3.53 9.67
N THR A 149 13.96 2.81 10.78
CA THR A 149 15.16 2.72 11.63
C THR A 149 15.90 1.38 11.53
N ASP A 150 15.47 0.49 10.63
CA ASP A 150 15.97 -0.88 10.52
C ASP A 150 17.28 -1.01 9.72
N GLY A 151 17.88 0.11 9.33
CA GLY A 151 19.16 0.13 8.59
C GLY A 151 19.03 -0.38 7.16
N VAL A 152 17.82 -0.66 6.69
CA VAL A 152 17.56 -1.06 5.31
C VAL A 152 17.70 0.17 4.41
N PRO A 153 18.52 0.13 3.35
CA PRO A 153 18.66 1.24 2.42
C PRO A 153 17.33 1.57 1.75
N VAL A 154 17.06 2.87 1.55
CA VAL A 154 15.86 3.36 0.84
C VAL A 154 15.68 2.68 -0.51
N SER A 155 16.78 2.34 -1.21
CA SER A 155 16.72 1.63 -2.49
C SER A 155 16.00 0.28 -2.39
N GLN A 156 16.19 -0.48 -1.31
CA GLN A 156 15.53 -1.78 -1.15
C GLN A 156 14.03 -1.65 -0.91
N TYR A 157 13.59 -0.57 -0.28
CA TYR A 157 12.16 -0.25 -0.16
C TYR A 157 11.55 0.10 -1.52
N VAL A 158 12.27 0.90 -2.31
CA VAL A 158 11.87 1.25 -3.68
C VAL A 158 11.85 0.01 -4.58
N ASP A 159 12.83 -0.88 -4.46
CA ASP A 159 12.90 -2.14 -5.22
C ASP A 159 11.74 -3.07 -4.84
N ALA A 160 11.44 -3.21 -3.55
CA ALA A 160 10.31 -4.00 -3.08
C ALA A 160 8.98 -3.42 -3.57
N ALA A 161 8.77 -2.11 -3.40
CA ALA A 161 7.56 -1.44 -3.89
C ALA A 161 7.41 -1.55 -5.40
N SER A 162 8.51 -1.39 -6.16
CA SER A 162 8.53 -1.53 -7.62
C SER A 162 8.22 -2.96 -8.05
N HIS A 163 8.80 -3.96 -7.37
CA HIS A 163 8.51 -5.37 -7.63
C HIS A 163 7.02 -5.69 -7.39
N PHE A 164 6.45 -5.23 -6.28
CA PHE A 164 5.03 -5.41 -5.97
C PHE A 164 4.09 -4.64 -6.90
N PHE A 165 4.49 -3.45 -7.35
CA PHE A 165 3.73 -2.68 -8.33
C PHE A 165 3.74 -3.34 -9.72
N VAL A 166 4.93 -3.71 -10.22
CA VAL A 166 5.10 -4.31 -11.56
C VAL A 166 4.48 -5.71 -11.64
N ASN A 167 4.68 -6.54 -10.61
CA ASN A 167 4.26 -7.94 -10.66
C ASN A 167 2.87 -8.20 -10.05
N GLY A 168 2.38 -7.29 -9.19
CA GLY A 168 1.11 -7.45 -8.46
C GLY A 168 0.07 -6.36 -8.70
N GLY A 169 0.41 -5.29 -9.43
CA GLY A 169 -0.48 -4.13 -9.59
C GLY A 169 -0.75 -3.39 -8.27
N ILE A 170 0.11 -3.57 -7.27
CA ILE A 170 -0.11 -3.07 -5.91
C ILE A 170 0.27 -1.59 -5.83
N SER A 171 -0.69 -0.73 -5.58
CA SER A 171 -0.44 0.70 -5.36
C SER A 171 0.01 0.98 -3.93
N PHE A 172 1.01 1.85 -3.74
CA PHE A 172 1.52 2.24 -2.41
C PHE A 172 1.17 3.70 -2.11
N SER A 173 0.61 3.95 -0.93
CA SER A 173 0.37 5.30 -0.42
C SER A 173 0.94 5.42 0.99
N ALA A 174 1.69 6.48 1.26
CA ALA A 174 2.24 6.76 2.59
C ALA A 174 1.62 8.04 3.15
N VAL A 175 1.14 7.98 4.40
CA VAL A 175 0.59 9.12 5.13
C VAL A 175 1.43 9.35 6.38
N GLY A 176 2.09 10.50 6.44
CA GLY A 176 2.84 10.96 7.60
C GLY A 176 1.93 11.64 8.61
N THR A 177 2.06 11.32 9.91
CA THR A 177 1.23 11.92 10.97
C THR A 177 1.86 13.15 11.65
N GLN A 178 2.85 13.81 11.02
CA GLN A 178 3.48 14.99 11.59
C GLN A 178 2.53 16.20 11.53
N GLN A 179 2.31 16.85 12.69
CA GLN A 179 1.76 18.21 12.79
C GLN A 179 2.89 19.23 12.78
#